data_AF-A0A377M4E3-F1
#
_entry.id   AF-A0A377M4E3-F1
#
_cell.length_a   1.000
_cell.length_b   1.000
_cell.length_c   1.000
_cell.angle_alpha   90.00
_cell.angle_beta   90.00
_cell.angle_gamma   90.00
#
_symmetry.space_group_name_H-M   'P 1'
#
loop_
_entity.id
_entity.type
_entity.pdbx_description
1 polymer ?
#
loop_
_entity_poly.entity_id
_entity_poly.type
_entity_poly.pdbx_seq_one_letter_code
_entity_poly.pdbx_strand_id
1 'polypeptide(L)'
;MPIACVLPNARAALDKVQAVSQWRDAALFNEQERAALAYAEAVTATPPQVDEALKSELKRLFTDETISEMTALIAFQNLSARFNAAMDIPAQGLCDTFKGKPHA
;
A
#
# COMPACT_ATOMS: atom_id res chain seq x y z
N MET A 1 -6.95 -0.16 -19.94
CA MET A 1 -5.99 -0.97 -20.73
C MET A 1 -4.77 -1.20 -19.87
N PRO A 2 -4.46 -2.41 -19.37
CA PRO A 2 -3.42 -2.55 -18.38
C PRO A 2 -2.06 -2.69 -19.06
N ILE A 3 -1.22 -1.69 -18.79
CA ILE A 3 0.22 -1.62 -19.10
C ILE A 3 1.01 -2.79 -18.44
N ALA A 4 0.36 -3.56 -17.58
CA ALA A 4 0.93 -4.68 -16.83
C ALA A 4 1.36 -5.90 -17.67
N CYS A 5 1.01 -6.02 -18.97
CA CYS A 5 1.35 -7.21 -19.75
C CYS A 5 2.78 -7.23 -20.35
N VAL A 6 3.56 -6.13 -20.25
CA VAL A 6 4.81 -5.98 -21.03
C VAL A 6 6.09 -6.06 -20.20
N LEU A 7 6.02 -6.19 -18.86
CA LEU A 7 7.22 -6.18 -18.01
C LEU A 7 7.52 -7.55 -17.40
N PRO A 8 8.77 -8.05 -17.44
CA PRO A 8 9.17 -9.34 -16.85
C PRO A 8 8.95 -9.41 -15.33
N ASN A 9 8.80 -8.26 -14.67
CA ASN A 9 8.52 -8.15 -13.24
C ASN A 9 7.02 -8.03 -12.91
N ALA A 10 6.14 -8.00 -13.91
CA ALA A 10 4.70 -7.80 -13.69
C ALA A 10 4.05 -8.93 -12.87
N ARG A 11 4.54 -10.18 -13.04
CA ARG A 11 4.06 -11.32 -12.27
C ARG A 11 4.48 -11.25 -10.80
N ALA A 12 5.76 -10.99 -10.53
CA ALA A 12 6.25 -10.81 -9.17
C ALA A 12 5.59 -9.60 -8.48
N ALA A 13 5.32 -8.53 -9.22
CA ALA A 13 4.55 -7.39 -8.73
C ALA A 13 3.09 -7.79 -8.40
N LEU A 14 2.44 -8.61 -9.24
CA LEU A 14 1.09 -9.10 -8.98
C LEU A 14 1.04 -10.02 -7.75
N ASP A 15 2.01 -10.92 -7.58
CA ASP A 15 2.11 -11.80 -6.41
C ASP A 15 2.25 -10.98 -5.13
N LYS A 16 3.05 -9.90 -5.15
CA LYS A 16 3.17 -8.95 -4.03
C LYS A 16 1.87 -8.19 -3.78
N VAL A 17 1.19 -7.71 -4.81
CA VAL A 17 -0.12 -7.04 -4.67
C VAL A 17 -1.14 -7.97 -4.01
N GLN A 18 -1.17 -9.25 -4.38
CA GLN A 18 -2.05 -10.23 -3.76
C GLN A 18 -1.68 -10.53 -2.30
N ALA A 19 -0.39 -10.54 -1.99
CA ALA A 19 0.13 -10.80 -0.64
C ALA A 19 0.06 -9.57 0.29
N VAL A 20 -0.23 -8.36 -0.23
CA VAL A 20 -0.14 -7.12 0.54
C VAL A 20 -1.07 -7.11 1.76
N SER A 21 -2.24 -7.76 1.68
CA SER A 21 -3.16 -7.86 2.82
C SER A 21 -2.62 -8.70 3.99
N GLN A 22 -1.61 -9.52 3.74
CA GLN A 22 -0.95 -10.41 4.72
C GLN A 22 0.56 -10.16 4.77
N TRP A 23 1.00 -8.94 4.47
CA TRP A 23 2.42 -8.62 4.28
C TRP A 23 3.30 -8.94 5.50
N ARG A 24 2.73 -8.92 6.71
CA ARG A 24 3.42 -9.27 7.96
C ARG A 24 3.88 -10.72 8.01
N ASP A 25 3.17 -11.63 7.34
CA ASP A 25 3.47 -13.06 7.32
C ASP A 25 4.03 -13.51 5.97
N ALA A 26 3.89 -12.68 4.93
CA ALA A 26 4.41 -12.97 3.60
C ALA A 26 5.94 -12.84 3.54
N ALA A 27 6.60 -13.89 3.03
CA ALA A 27 8.05 -13.92 2.78
C ALA A 27 8.48 -13.14 1.52
N LEU A 28 7.52 -12.62 0.75
CA LEU A 28 7.77 -11.93 -0.53
C LEU A 28 8.33 -10.52 -0.36
N PHE A 29 8.21 -9.93 0.83
CA PHE A 29 8.60 -8.55 1.10
C PHE A 29 9.97 -8.50 1.78
N ASN A 30 10.87 -7.70 1.21
CA ASN A 30 12.16 -7.43 1.83
C ASN A 30 12.01 -6.45 3.01
N GLU A 31 13.12 -6.17 3.69
CA GLU A 31 13.17 -5.29 4.86
C GLU A 31 12.63 -3.87 4.57
N GLN A 32 13.07 -3.25 3.47
CA GLN A 32 12.61 -1.92 3.06
C GLN A 32 11.10 -1.92 2.76
N GLU A 33 10.62 -2.91 2.00
CA GLU A 33 9.20 -3.02 1.66
C GLU A 33 8.33 -3.22 2.91
N ARG A 34 8.80 -4.01 3.88
CA ARG A 34 8.12 -4.20 5.17
C ARG A 34 8.06 -2.92 5.99
N ALA A 35 9.15 -2.16 6.04
CA ALA A 35 9.17 -0.87 6.73
C ALA A 35 8.23 0.15 6.06
N ALA A 36 8.20 0.19 4.72
CA ALA A 36 7.27 1.04 3.98
C ALA A 36 5.79 0.66 4.20
N LEU A 37 5.48 -0.65 4.24
CA LEU A 37 4.13 -1.14 4.52
C LEU A 37 3.70 -0.87 5.97
N ALA A 38 4.59 -1.08 6.94
CA ALA A 38 4.35 -0.71 8.34
C ALA A 38 4.05 0.79 8.48
N TYR A 39 4.82 1.63 7.78
CA TYR A 39 4.63 3.07 7.77
C TYR A 39 3.31 3.49 7.11
N ALA A 40 2.97 2.90 5.97
CA ALA A 40 1.71 3.15 5.28
C ALA A 40 0.50 2.83 6.17
N GLU A 41 0.51 1.70 6.88
CA GLU A 41 -0.54 1.38 7.84
C GLU A 41 -0.60 2.37 9.01
N ALA A 42 0.55 2.69 9.61
CA ALA A 42 0.64 3.61 10.75
C ALA A 42 0.13 5.02 10.41
N VAL A 43 0.46 5.55 9.23
CA VAL A 43 -0.01 6.86 8.76
C VAL A 43 -1.50 6.84 8.40
N THR A 44 -2.02 5.68 7.97
CA THR A 44 -3.43 5.52 7.56
C THR A 44 -4.39 5.36 8.74
N ALA A 45 -3.89 4.91 9.90
CA ALA A 45 -4.67 4.86 11.13
C ALA A 45 -5.32 6.23 11.44
N THR A 46 -6.50 6.20 12.07
CA THR A 46 -7.21 7.41 12.49
C THR A 46 -7.51 7.32 13.99
N PRO A 47 -6.73 8.02 14.86
CA PRO A 47 -5.61 8.93 14.53
C PRO A 47 -4.35 8.18 14.04
N PRO A 48 -3.42 8.84 13.33
CA PRO A 48 -2.16 8.23 12.90
C PRO A 48 -1.33 7.70 14.07
N GLN A 49 -0.68 6.55 13.88
CA GLN A 49 0.03 5.79 14.92
C GLN A 49 1.52 5.57 14.56
N VAL A 50 2.24 6.65 14.22
CA VAL A 50 3.68 6.57 13.89
C VAL A 50 4.51 6.76 15.16
N ASP A 51 5.05 5.67 15.70
CA ASP A 51 5.91 5.68 16.89
C ASP A 51 7.40 5.98 16.57
N GLU A 52 8.20 6.19 17.61
CA GLU A 52 9.63 6.50 17.46
C GLU A 52 10.44 5.32 16.90
N ALA A 53 10.07 4.08 17.22
CA ALA A 53 10.76 2.90 16.72
C ALA A 53 10.64 2.79 15.19
N LEU A 54 9.43 3.02 14.67
CA LEU A 54 9.16 3.05 13.23
C LEU A 54 9.88 4.21 12.54
N LYS A 55 9.94 5.40 13.17
CA LYS A 55 10.71 6.53 12.63
C LYS A 55 12.21 6.21 12.53
N SER A 56 12.78 5.62 13.58
CA SER A 56 14.19 5.22 13.59
C SER A 56 14.48 4.18 12.50
N GLU A 57 13.58 3.21 12.33
CA GLU A 57 13.71 2.17 11.31
C GLU A 57 13.63 2.75 9.89
N LEU A 58 12.70 3.67 9.64
CA LEU A 58 12.61 4.36 8.35
C LEU A 58 13.87 5.14 8.02
N LYS A 59 14.41 5.89 8.98
CA LYS A 59 15.65 6.67 8.79
C LYS A 59 16.89 5.80 8.57
N ARG A 60 16.86 4.54 9.01
CA ARG A 60 17.93 3.57 8.72
C ARG A 60 17.87 3.06 7.29
N LEU A 61 16.67 2.94 6.73
CA LEU A 61 16.41 2.28 5.45
C LEU A 61 16.22 3.24 4.27
N PHE A 62 15.82 4.49 4.55
CA PHE A 62 15.44 5.48 3.55
C PHE A 62 16.06 6.84 3.85
N THR A 63 16.20 7.66 2.81
CA THR A 63 16.56 9.08 2.96
C THR A 63 15.35 9.89 3.45
N ASP A 64 15.59 11.05 4.05
CA ASP A 64 14.52 11.97 4.45
C ASP A 64 13.65 12.39 3.25
N GLU A 65 14.23 12.51 2.05
CA GLU A 65 13.51 12.79 0.80
C GLU A 65 12.55 11.65 0.45
N THR A 66 13.02 10.39 0.46
CA THR A 66 12.16 9.23 0.19
C THR A 66 11.04 9.09 1.22
N ILE A 67 11.33 9.34 2.51
CA ILE A 67 10.29 9.32 3.57
C ILE A 67 9.24 10.42 3.29
N SER A 68 9.66 11.62 2.89
CA SER A 68 8.76 12.72 2.54
C SER A 68 7.86 12.36 1.34
N GLU A 69 8.44 11.82 0.27
CA GLU A 69 7.69 11.37 -0.92
C GLU A 69 6.68 10.27 -0.59
N MET A 70 7.11 9.25 0.17
CA MET A 70 6.22 8.19 0.65
C MET A 70 5.05 8.75 1.46
N THR A 71 5.33 9.68 2.37
CA THR A 71 4.31 10.33 3.20
C THR A 71 3.31 11.09 2.34
N ALA A 72 3.78 11.81 1.32
CA ALA A 72 2.92 12.55 0.40
C ALA A 72 1.98 11.62 -0.39
N LEU A 73 2.50 10.50 -0.89
CA LEU A 73 1.70 9.49 -1.60
C LEU A 73 0.64 8.84 -0.69
N ILE A 74 1.02 8.46 0.53
CA ILE A 74 0.08 7.88 1.51
C ILE A 74 -1.01 8.88 1.86
N ALA A 75 -0.64 10.14 2.14
CA ALA A 75 -1.58 11.20 2.46
C ALA A 75 -2.57 11.46 1.31
N PHE A 76 -2.08 11.52 0.07
CA PHE A 76 -2.91 11.68 -1.11
C PHE A 76 -3.91 10.53 -1.28
N GLN A 77 -3.45 9.28 -1.11
CA GLN A 77 -4.32 8.11 -1.20
C GLN A 77 -5.40 8.11 -0.11
N ASN A 78 -5.03 8.52 1.11
CA ASN A 78 -5.97 8.65 2.23
C ASN A 78 -7.00 9.76 2.02
N LEU A 79 -6.61 10.88 1.42
CA LEU A 79 -7.54 11.93 0.98
C LEU A 79 -8.51 11.38 -0.06
N SER A 80 -7.99 10.74 -1.11
CA SER A 80 -8.80 10.16 -2.19
C SER A 80 -9.80 9.13 -1.67
N ALA A 81 -9.36 8.23 -0.78
CA ALA A 81 -10.23 7.22 -0.17
C ALA A 81 -11.37 7.85 0.65
N ARG A 82 -11.06 8.87 1.48
CA ARG A 82 -12.07 9.59 2.27
C ARG A 82 -13.03 10.39 1.39
N PHE A 83 -12.53 11.03 0.33
CA PHE A 83 -13.37 11.73 -0.64
C PHE A 83 -14.35 10.79 -1.32
N ASN A 84 -13.84 9.65 -1.83
CA ASN A 84 -14.68 8.66 -2.50
C ASN A 84 -15.74 8.09 -1.56
N ALA A 85 -15.38 7.80 -0.31
CA ALA A 85 -16.30 7.33 0.72
C ALA A 85 -17.38 8.38 1.05
N ALA A 86 -17.05 9.66 1.12
CA ALA A 86 -18.01 10.73 1.38
C ALA A 86 -18.99 10.97 0.23
N MET A 87 -18.60 10.62 -1.00
CA MET A 87 -19.39 10.80 -2.22
C MET A 87 -20.13 9.52 -2.65
N ASP A 88 -20.08 8.45 -1.86
CA ASP A 88 -20.62 7.11 -2.20
C ASP A 88 -20.16 6.62 -3.59
N ILE A 89 -18.91 6.93 -3.97
CA ILE A 89 -18.35 6.49 -5.25
C ILE A 89 -18.06 4.98 -5.17
N PRO A 90 -18.68 4.13 -6.01
CA PRO A 90 -18.51 2.69 -5.92
C PRO A 90 -17.10 2.25 -6.34
N ALA A 91 -16.65 1.14 -5.77
CA ALA A 91 -15.42 0.48 -6.21
C ALA A 91 -15.55 0.04 -7.68
N GLN A 92 -14.52 0.32 -8.47
CA GLN A 92 -14.51 0.03 -9.91
C GLN A 92 -13.88 -1.33 -10.23
N GLY A 93 -13.83 -2.25 -9.26
CA GLY A 93 -13.25 -3.60 -9.42
C GLY A 93 -11.71 -3.64 -9.53
N LEU A 94 -11.02 -2.52 -9.28
CA LEU A 94 -9.55 -2.43 -9.36
C LEU A 94 -8.84 -3.17 -8.22
N CYS A 95 -9.50 -3.33 -7.07
CA CYS A 95 -8.96 -3.95 -5.86
C CYS A 95 -9.72 -5.23 -5.46
N ASP A 96 -10.44 -5.85 -6.41
CA ASP A 96 -11.07 -7.15 -6.17
C ASP A 96 -9.98 -8.19 -5.91
N THR A 97 -9.63 -8.38 -4.64
CA THR A 97 -8.94 -9.59 -4.19
C THR A 97 -9.89 -10.74 -4.54
N PHE A 98 -9.49 -11.57 -5.49
CA PHE A 98 -10.31 -12.58 -6.21
C PHE A 98 -10.96 -13.65 -5.32
N LYS A 99 -11.87 -13.25 -4.43
CA LYS A 99 -12.78 -14.10 -3.66
C LYS A 99 -14.17 -13.47 -3.62
N GLY A 100 -14.83 -13.44 -4.78
CA GLY A 100 -16.25 -13.13 -4.91
C GLY A 100 -16.81 -13.82 -6.14
N LYS A 101 -17.92 -14.55 -6.01
CA LYS A 101 -18.59 -15.22 -7.13
C LYS A 101 -18.90 -14.22 -8.26
N PRO A 102 -18.90 -14.67 -9.53
CA PRO A 102 -19.34 -13.81 -10.63
C PRO A 102 -20.78 -13.37 -10.36
N HIS A 103 -21.01 -12.05 -10.40
CA HIS A 103 -22.36 -11.51 -10.53
C HIS A 103 -22.83 -11.85 -11.95
N ALA A 104 -23.87 -12.69 -12.00
CA ALA A 104 -24.61 -13.03 -13.21
C ALA A 104 -25.42 -11.82 -13.71
#